data_AF-A0A3P6EPP8-F1
#
_entry.id   AF-A0A3P6EPP8-F1
#
_cell.length_a   1.000
_cell.length_b   1.000
_cell.length_c   1.000
_cell.angle_alpha   90.00
_cell.angle_beta   90.00
_cell.angle_gamma   90.00
#
_symmetry.space_group_name_H-M   'P 1'
#
loop_
_entity.id
_entity.type
_entity.pdbx_description
1 polymer ?
#
loop_
_entity_poly.entity_id
_entity_poly.type
_entity_poly.pdbx_seq_one_letter_code
_entity_poly.pdbx_strand_id
1 'polypeptide(L)'
;MTYARVGNAVSKEHQVLTLETGKLSWRMIECGVPHFPHSNSVCINGVLYYKAKLNGSCLTGDMMIMSFNVRSEKYSLIKVMEPFIDAVRHATTLVNYNGKLASIRESVFLHCVGVTDSNEVVLANHSLDGPFYVFYYCLESETIRRVEIQGLGAFRGFRVYTFVDHV
;
A
#
# COMPACT_ATOMS: atom_id res chain seq x y z
N MET A 1 -2.17 -5.89 17.74
CA MET A 1 -2.01 -5.20 16.43
C MET A 1 -3.40 -4.88 15.91
N THR A 2 -3.63 -3.67 15.40
CA THR A 2 -4.97 -3.23 15.03
C THR A 2 -5.08 -3.19 13.51
N TYR A 3 -5.99 -3.97 12.92
CA TYR A 3 -6.17 -4.06 11.47
C TYR A 3 -7.45 -3.32 11.07
N ALA A 4 -7.32 -2.30 10.22
CA ALA A 4 -8.49 -1.57 9.71
C ALA A 4 -8.96 -2.21 8.40
N ARG A 5 -10.22 -2.69 8.35
CA ARG A 5 -10.84 -3.12 7.09
C ARG A 5 -11.56 -1.94 6.44
N VAL A 6 -11.18 -1.73 5.20
CA VAL A 6 -11.72 -0.73 4.28
C VAL A 6 -12.97 -1.27 3.61
N GLY A 7 -14.09 -0.55 3.66
CA GLY A 7 -15.30 -0.88 2.92
C GLY A 7 -15.22 -0.44 1.45
N ASN A 8 -16.00 -1.08 0.57
CA ASN A 8 -16.09 -0.76 -0.86
C ASN A 8 -17.11 0.36 -1.17
N ALA A 9 -17.32 1.30 -0.24
CA ALA A 9 -18.24 2.41 -0.40
C ALA A 9 -17.69 3.65 0.31
N VAL A 10 -18.11 4.84 -0.13
CA VAL A 10 -17.83 6.08 0.62
C VAL A 10 -18.48 5.94 1.98
N SER A 11 -17.69 5.98 3.04
CA SER A 11 -18.16 5.80 4.40
C SER A 11 -17.40 6.72 5.34
N LYS A 12 -18.08 7.15 6.41
CA LYS A 12 -17.45 7.70 7.61
C LYS A 12 -17.08 6.59 8.58
N GLU A 13 -17.71 5.44 8.47
CA GLU A 13 -17.51 4.33 9.39
C GLU A 13 -16.53 3.32 8.80
N HIS A 14 -15.55 2.92 9.61
CA HIS A 14 -14.53 1.93 9.26
C HIS A 14 -14.48 0.84 10.31
N GLN A 15 -14.05 -0.35 9.91
CA GLN A 15 -13.92 -1.49 10.81
C GLN A 15 -12.50 -1.60 11.32
N VAL A 16 -12.37 -1.85 12.61
CA VAL A 16 -11.10 -2.08 13.29
C VAL A 16 -11.14 -3.44 13.98
N LEU A 17 -10.10 -4.25 13.75
CA LEU A 17 -9.86 -5.53 14.40
C LEU A 17 -8.69 -5.40 15.35
N THR A 18 -8.91 -5.70 16.63
CA THR A 18 -7.83 -5.79 17.61
C THR A 18 -7.30 -7.21 17.70
N LEU A 19 -6.03 -7.40 17.35
CA LEU A 19 -5.26 -8.64 17.52
C LEU A 19 -4.54 -8.58 18.88
N GLU A 20 -5.24 -8.97 19.94
CA GLU A 20 -4.65 -9.30 21.25
C GLU A 20 -4.54 -10.83 21.39
N THR A 21 -3.74 -11.33 22.33
CA THR A 21 -3.54 -12.78 22.61
C THR A 21 -4.79 -13.52 23.11
N GLY A 22 -5.98 -12.94 22.94
CA GLY A 22 -7.28 -13.49 23.32
C GLY A 22 -8.30 -13.42 22.18
N LYS A 23 -9.52 -12.95 22.49
CA LYS A 23 -10.65 -12.95 21.55
C LYS A 23 -10.53 -11.81 20.53
N LEU A 24 -10.41 -12.19 19.26
CA LEU A 24 -10.53 -11.27 18.13
C LEU A 24 -11.92 -10.61 18.14
N SER A 25 -11.94 -9.28 18.10
CA SER A 25 -13.18 -8.50 18.03
C SER A 25 -13.09 -7.41 16.98
N TRP A 26 -14.12 -7.37 16.14
CA TRP A 26 -14.36 -6.28 15.19
C TRP A 26 -15.22 -5.24 15.86
N ARG A 27 -14.88 -3.97 15.68
CA ARG A 27 -15.73 -2.85 16.07
C ARG A 27 -15.68 -1.72 15.05
N MET A 28 -16.74 -0.91 15.04
CA MET A 28 -16.82 0.27 14.18
C MET A 28 -16.09 1.44 14.82
N ILE A 29 -15.43 2.23 13.98
CA ILE A 29 -14.87 3.53 14.34
C ILE A 29 -15.29 4.57 13.31
N GLU A 30 -15.52 5.80 13.78
CA GLU A 30 -15.92 6.89 12.91
C GLU A 30 -14.71 7.75 12.52
N CYS A 31 -14.58 7.97 11.21
CA CYS A 31 -13.76 9.00 10.59
C CYS A 31 -14.65 10.18 10.23
N GLY A 32 -14.27 11.39 10.67
CA GLY A 32 -15.01 12.61 10.34
C GLY A 32 -14.98 12.99 8.85
N VAL A 33 -14.18 12.31 8.03
CA VAL A 33 -14.03 12.57 6.59
C VAL A 33 -14.62 11.39 5.82
N PRO A 34 -15.76 11.55 5.13
CA PRO A 34 -16.28 10.51 4.24
C PRO A 34 -15.29 10.23 3.11
N HIS A 35 -14.88 8.99 2.93
CA HIS A 35 -13.98 8.63 1.85
C HIS A 35 -14.11 7.18 1.41
N PHE A 36 -13.61 6.89 0.21
CA PHE A 36 -13.44 5.55 -0.31
C PHE A 36 -11.96 5.17 -0.21
N PRO A 37 -11.58 4.23 0.66
CA PRO A 37 -10.17 3.85 0.78
C PRO A 37 -9.76 2.96 -0.40
N HIS A 38 -8.51 3.11 -0.84
CA HIS A 38 -7.94 2.40 -1.98
C HIS A 38 -6.96 1.31 -1.53
N SER A 39 -6.74 0.30 -2.38
CA SER A 39 -5.78 -0.78 -2.15
C SER A 39 -4.34 -0.27 -2.31
N ASN A 40 -3.84 0.46 -1.31
CA ASN A 40 -2.44 0.83 -1.16
C ASN A 40 -2.25 1.46 0.23
N SER A 41 -1.58 0.74 1.13
CA SER A 41 -1.35 1.19 2.49
C SER A 41 -0.01 0.74 3.03
N VAL A 42 0.51 1.48 4.00
CA VAL A 42 1.74 1.16 4.71
C VAL A 42 1.59 1.58 6.18
N CYS A 43 2.06 0.73 7.09
CA CYS A 43 2.10 1.05 8.51
C CYS A 43 3.51 1.48 8.89
N ILE A 44 3.65 2.69 9.43
CA ILE A 44 4.93 3.27 9.83
C ILE A 44 4.81 3.72 11.27
N ASN A 45 5.62 3.16 12.17
CA ASN A 45 5.68 3.54 13.58
C ASN A 45 4.30 3.61 14.28
N GLY A 46 3.40 2.66 13.97
CA GLY A 46 2.05 2.61 14.54
C GLY A 46 1.05 3.58 13.92
N VAL A 47 1.37 4.19 12.78
CA VAL A 47 0.43 4.98 11.98
C VAL A 47 0.22 4.27 10.64
N LEU A 48 -1.02 3.91 10.35
CA LEU A 48 -1.43 3.35 9.07
C LEU A 48 -1.67 4.49 8.09
N TYR A 49 -0.91 4.56 7.01
CA TYR A 49 -1.12 5.47 5.89
C TYR A 49 -1.76 4.71 4.75
N TYR A 50 -2.76 5.29 4.11
CA TYR A 50 -3.42 4.66 2.97
C TYR A 50 -3.97 5.71 2.02
N LYS A 51 -4.07 5.35 0.73
CA LYS A 51 -4.70 6.19 -0.27
C LYS A 51 -6.21 6.15 -0.14
N ALA A 52 -6.88 7.26 -0.38
CA ALA A 52 -8.32 7.35 -0.39
C ALA A 52 -8.83 8.33 -1.45
N LYS A 53 -10.09 8.16 -1.88
CA LYS A 53 -10.81 9.08 -2.76
C LYS A 53 -11.87 9.84 -1.98
N LEU A 54 -11.96 11.14 -2.19
CA LEU A 54 -13.06 11.95 -1.71
C LEU A 54 -14.31 11.76 -2.62
N ASN A 55 -15.50 11.60 -2.04
CA ASN A 55 -16.79 11.64 -2.74
C ASN A 55 -17.04 10.67 -3.92
N GLY A 56 -16.28 9.57 -4.05
CA GLY A 56 -16.55 8.54 -5.07
C GLY A 56 -16.37 8.99 -6.52
N SER A 57 -15.83 10.19 -6.75
CA SER A 57 -15.52 10.70 -8.09
C SER A 57 -14.34 9.96 -8.71
N CYS A 58 -14.39 9.82 -10.03
CA CYS A 58 -13.37 9.15 -10.83
C CYS A 58 -12.24 10.10 -11.29
N LEU A 59 -12.26 11.37 -10.88
CA LEU A 59 -11.26 12.35 -11.30
C LEU A 59 -9.96 12.18 -10.48
N THR A 60 -8.83 12.38 -11.15
CA THR A 60 -7.49 12.17 -10.58
C THR A 60 -7.13 13.16 -9.47
N GLY A 61 -7.83 14.30 -9.37
CA GLY A 61 -7.59 15.35 -8.37
C GLY A 61 -8.18 15.07 -6.98
N ASP A 62 -9.02 14.04 -6.84
CA ASP A 62 -9.74 13.75 -5.59
C ASP A 62 -9.05 12.67 -4.73
N MET A 63 -7.81 12.33 -5.08
CA MET A 63 -6.97 11.41 -4.31
C MET A 63 -6.33 12.13 -3.12
N MET A 64 -6.34 11.46 -1.98
CA MET A 64 -5.74 11.94 -0.74
C MET A 64 -5.05 10.81 0.01
N ILE A 65 -4.19 11.17 0.96
CA ILE A 65 -3.63 10.23 1.91
C ILE A 65 -4.37 10.41 3.23
N MET A 66 -4.95 9.32 3.71
CA MET A 66 -5.46 9.23 5.06
C MET A 66 -4.41 8.58 5.94
N SER A 67 -4.36 9.00 7.20
CA SER A 67 -3.57 8.37 8.23
C SER A 67 -4.47 7.97 9.40
N PHE A 68 -4.15 6.85 10.02
CA PHE A 68 -4.85 6.33 11.19
C PHE A 68 -3.81 5.95 12.25
N ASN A 69 -3.77 6.70 13.34
CA ASN A 69 -2.89 6.39 14.46
C ASN A 69 -3.48 5.22 15.26
N VAL A 70 -2.81 4.08 15.25
CA VAL A 70 -3.34 2.82 15.80
C VAL A 70 -3.54 2.87 17.31
N ARG A 71 -2.67 3.58 18.05
CA ARG A 71 -2.74 3.65 19.53
C ARG A 71 -3.84 4.57 20.02
N SER A 72 -3.95 5.75 19.42
CA SER A 72 -4.95 6.76 19.79
C SER A 72 -6.26 6.63 19.03
N GLU A 73 -6.26 5.80 17.99
CA GLU A 73 -7.40 5.53 17.10
C GLU A 73 -7.95 6.78 16.42
N LYS A 74 -7.04 7.68 16.03
CA LYS A 74 -7.39 8.95 15.40
C LYS A 74 -7.04 8.96 13.92
N TYR A 75 -8.00 9.41 13.12
CA TYR A 75 -7.79 9.69 11.71
C TYR A 75 -7.19 11.09 11.51
N SER A 76 -6.40 11.24 10.47
CA SER A 76 -5.95 12.55 10.00
C SER A 76 -5.81 12.54 8.48
N LEU A 77 -6.24 13.64 7.85
CA LEU A 77 -6.12 13.86 6.42
C LEU A 77 -4.78 14.54 6.13
N ILE A 78 -4.02 13.97 5.19
CA ILE A 78 -2.82 14.59 4.64
C ILE A 78 -3.19 15.16 3.28
N LYS A 79 -3.23 16.50 3.21
CA LYS A 79 -3.48 17.22 1.97
C LYS A 79 -2.26 17.06 1.06
N VAL A 80 -2.51 16.61 -0.17
CA VAL A 80 -1.51 16.58 -1.23
C VAL A 80 -1.85 17.70 -2.20
N MET A 81 -0.89 18.59 -2.43
CA MET A 81 -1.05 19.79 -3.25
C MET A 81 -0.16 19.68 -4.48
N GLU A 82 -0.48 20.43 -5.54
CA GLU A 82 0.42 20.57 -6.69
C GLU A 82 1.82 21.03 -6.25
N PRO A 83 2.91 20.50 -6.84
CA PRO A 83 2.97 19.54 -7.96
C PRO A 83 2.92 18.06 -7.54
N PHE A 84 2.60 17.75 -6.29
CA PHE A 84 2.75 16.42 -5.70
C PHE A 84 1.54 15.50 -5.90
N ILE A 85 0.51 15.92 -6.64
CA ILE A 85 -0.68 15.09 -6.89
C ILE A 85 -0.31 13.77 -7.57
N ASP A 86 0.71 13.77 -8.44
CA ASP A 86 1.21 12.56 -9.08
C ASP A 86 1.68 11.49 -8.07
N ALA A 87 2.12 11.87 -6.87
CA ALA A 87 2.56 10.94 -5.83
C ALA A 87 1.42 10.09 -5.25
N VAL A 88 0.16 10.51 -5.40
CA VAL A 88 -1.00 9.77 -4.89
C VAL A 88 -1.86 9.13 -5.96
N ARG A 89 -1.45 9.22 -7.24
CA ARG A 89 -2.17 8.60 -8.35
C ARG A 89 -2.15 7.07 -8.29
N HIS A 90 -2.97 6.45 -9.13
CA HIS A 90 -3.16 5.01 -9.15
C HIS A 90 -1.87 4.21 -9.37
N ALA A 91 -0.94 4.70 -10.20
CA ALA A 91 0.32 4.02 -10.51
C ALA A 91 1.45 4.36 -9.52
N THR A 92 1.14 4.44 -8.23
CA THR A 92 2.17 4.61 -7.19
C THR A 92 1.91 3.71 -6.01
N THR A 93 2.95 3.45 -5.22
CA THR A 93 2.86 2.66 -3.99
C THR A 93 3.47 3.43 -2.83
N LEU A 94 2.69 3.60 -1.75
CA LEU A 94 3.14 4.14 -0.48
C LEU A 94 4.04 3.13 0.20
N VAL A 95 5.22 3.56 0.61
CA VAL A 95 6.22 2.71 1.26
C VAL A 95 6.79 3.39 2.50
N ASN A 96 7.34 2.56 3.38
CA ASN A 96 8.14 3.01 4.50
C ASN A 96 9.59 3.13 4.02
N TYR A 97 10.15 4.34 4.10
CA TYR A 97 11.57 4.55 3.87
C TYR A 97 12.19 5.15 5.13
N ASN A 98 12.93 4.35 5.88
CA ASN A 98 13.60 4.80 7.12
C ASN A 98 12.66 5.53 8.10
N GLY A 99 11.45 4.99 8.30
CA GLY A 99 10.44 5.56 9.18
C GLY A 99 9.71 6.78 8.60
N LYS A 100 9.94 7.11 7.32
CA LYS A 100 9.29 8.21 6.60
C LYS A 100 8.37 7.67 5.52
N LEU A 101 7.24 8.34 5.33
CA LEU A 101 6.31 8.04 4.25
C LEU A 101 6.92 8.47 2.91
N ALA A 102 7.02 7.53 1.97
CA ALA A 102 7.44 7.78 0.61
C ALA A 102 6.44 7.20 -0.39
N SER A 103 6.52 7.65 -1.64
CA SER A 103 5.69 7.16 -2.74
C SER A 103 6.57 6.79 -3.92
N ILE A 104 6.42 5.57 -4.42
CA ILE A 104 7.18 5.04 -5.55
C ILE A 104 6.25 4.98 -6.75
N ARG A 105 6.67 5.58 -7.87
CA ARG A 105 5.93 5.50 -9.14
C ARG A 105 6.23 4.19 -9.85
N GLU A 106 5.17 3.50 -10.21
CA GLU A 106 5.23 2.23 -10.92
C GLU A 106 5.34 2.44 -12.43
N SER A 107 5.96 1.49 -13.10
CA SER A 107 6.05 1.42 -14.55
C SER A 107 5.00 0.43 -15.07
N VAL A 108 4.67 0.50 -16.36
CA VAL A 108 3.80 -0.49 -17.03
C VAL A 108 4.31 -1.94 -16.90
N PHE A 109 5.60 -2.13 -16.64
CA PHE A 109 6.22 -3.46 -16.54
C PHE A 109 6.47 -3.92 -15.11
N LEU A 110 6.67 -2.99 -14.18
CA LEU A 110 7.12 -3.26 -12.81
C LEU A 110 6.22 -2.55 -11.81
N HIS A 111 5.62 -3.31 -10.89
CA HIS A 111 4.98 -2.76 -9.70
C HIS A 111 5.92 -2.82 -8.51
N CYS A 112 5.71 -1.88 -7.59
CA CYS A 112 6.38 -1.91 -6.30
C CYS A 112 5.56 -2.80 -5.37
N VAL A 113 6.21 -3.84 -4.85
CA VAL A 113 5.60 -4.75 -3.89
C VAL A 113 5.64 -4.15 -2.48
N GLY A 114 6.73 -3.45 -2.18
CA GLY A 114 6.95 -2.81 -0.89
C GLY A 114 8.44 -2.56 -0.64
N VAL A 115 8.77 -2.33 0.63
CA VAL A 115 10.14 -2.16 1.12
C VAL A 115 10.34 -3.16 2.27
N THR A 116 11.45 -3.88 2.26
CA THR A 116 11.81 -4.83 3.32
C THR A 116 12.31 -4.10 4.57
N ASP A 117 12.40 -4.81 5.70
CA ASP A 117 13.03 -4.30 6.92
C ASP A 117 14.51 -3.89 6.73
N SER A 118 15.17 -4.43 5.70
CA SER A 118 16.53 -4.08 5.30
C SER A 118 16.60 -2.92 4.30
N ASN A 119 15.52 -2.14 4.14
CA ASN A 119 15.41 -1.02 3.20
C ASN A 119 15.63 -1.40 1.72
N GLU A 120 15.38 -2.64 1.33
CA GLU A 120 15.36 -3.03 -0.08
C GLU A 120 13.98 -2.75 -0.68
N VAL A 121 13.93 -1.98 -1.76
CA VAL A 121 12.72 -1.83 -2.57
C VAL A 121 12.52 -3.11 -3.37
N VAL A 122 11.37 -3.75 -3.21
CA VAL A 122 11.01 -4.97 -3.95
C VAL A 122 10.11 -4.60 -5.12
N LEU A 123 10.53 -4.96 -6.32
CA LEU A 123 9.76 -4.76 -7.55
C LEU A 123 9.50 -6.10 -8.22
N ALA A 124 8.33 -6.25 -8.84
CA ALA A 124 7.99 -7.48 -9.56
C ALA A 124 7.30 -7.19 -10.88
N ASN A 125 7.44 -8.13 -11.83
CA ASN A 125 6.76 -8.06 -13.11
C ASN A 125 5.23 -8.13 -12.94
N HIS A 126 4.50 -7.43 -13.79
CA HIS A 126 3.03 -7.50 -13.82
C HIS A 126 2.47 -8.71 -14.58
N SER A 127 3.20 -9.21 -15.57
CA SER A 127 2.73 -10.28 -16.45
C SER A 127 3.71 -11.44 -16.55
N LEU A 128 3.17 -12.57 -17.00
CA LEU A 128 3.88 -13.84 -17.23
C LEU A 128 4.15 -14.08 -18.72
N ASP A 129 4.23 -13.02 -19.52
CA ASP A 129 4.49 -13.12 -20.98
C ASP A 129 5.94 -13.53 -21.30
N GLY A 130 6.78 -13.63 -20.26
CA GLY A 130 8.15 -14.13 -20.29
C GLY A 130 8.57 -14.64 -18.91
N PRO A 131 9.88 -14.79 -18.66
CA PRO A 131 10.36 -15.13 -17.33
C PRO A 131 9.88 -14.12 -16.28
N PHE A 132 9.43 -14.62 -15.13
CA PHE A 132 8.98 -13.78 -14.04
C PHE A 132 10.17 -13.41 -13.16
N TYR A 133 10.44 -12.12 -13.03
CA TYR A 133 11.53 -11.63 -12.21
C TYR A 133 11.01 -10.86 -11.00
N VAL A 134 11.72 -11.04 -9.89
CA VAL A 134 11.66 -10.15 -8.72
C VAL A 134 12.99 -9.41 -8.63
N PHE A 135 12.92 -8.10 -8.50
CA PHE A 135 14.07 -7.23 -8.34
C PHE A 135 14.10 -6.71 -6.91
N TYR A 136 15.29 -6.66 -6.34
CA TYR A 136 15.53 -6.01 -5.06
C TYR A 136 16.56 -4.93 -5.28
N TYR A 137 16.17 -3.70 -4.97
CA TYR A 137 17.01 -2.53 -5.07
C TYR A 137 17.36 -2.04 -3.67
N CYS A 138 18.63 -2.12 -3.32
CA CYS A 138 19.12 -1.56 -2.08
C CYS A 138 19.37 -0.06 -2.25
N LEU A 139 18.64 0.76 -1.49
CA LEU A 139 18.77 2.21 -1.56
C LEU A 139 20.10 2.72 -0.98
N GLU A 140 20.71 1.97 -0.07
CA GLU A 140 21.96 2.37 0.59
C GLU A 140 23.19 2.12 -0.28
N SER A 141 23.26 0.96 -0.94
CA SER A 141 24.38 0.58 -1.80
C SER A 141 24.15 0.90 -3.28
N GLU A 142 22.95 1.36 -3.64
CA GLU A 142 22.51 1.61 -5.03
C GLU A 142 22.66 0.37 -5.93
N THR A 143 22.60 -0.83 -5.35
CA THR A 143 22.74 -2.09 -6.07
C THR A 143 21.40 -2.74 -6.35
N ILE A 144 21.27 -3.35 -7.53
CA ILE A 144 20.11 -4.15 -7.91
C ILE A 144 20.51 -5.62 -7.98
N ARG A 145 19.71 -6.49 -7.35
CA ARG A 145 19.71 -7.95 -7.59
C ARG A 145 18.41 -8.37 -8.24
N ARG A 146 18.48 -9.33 -9.15
CA ARG A 146 17.32 -9.90 -9.87
C ARG A 146 17.27 -11.40 -9.62
N VAL A 147 16.08 -11.91 -9.31
CA VAL A 147 15.80 -13.33 -9.10
C VAL A 147 14.73 -13.77 -10.09
N GLU A 148 14.99 -14.85 -10.82
CA GLU A 148 13.99 -15.47 -11.70
C GLU A 148 13.18 -16.50 -10.91
N ILE A 149 11.85 -16.39 -10.96
CA ILE A 149 10.95 -17.34 -10.33
C ILE A 149 10.58 -18.41 -11.36
N GLN A 150 11.03 -19.62 -11.08
CA GLN A 150 10.77 -20.80 -11.92
C GLN A 150 9.42 -21.44 -11.60
N GLY A 151 8.91 -22.26 -12.52
CA GLY A 151 7.69 -23.06 -12.30
C GLY A 151 6.37 -22.33 -12.56
N LEU A 152 6.41 -21.07 -13.03
CA LEU A 152 5.20 -20.28 -13.30
C LEU A 152 4.62 -20.46 -14.72
N GLY A 153 5.21 -21.35 -15.54
CA GLY A 153 4.83 -21.52 -16.95
C GLY A 153 3.37 -21.93 -17.19
N ALA A 154 2.77 -22.69 -16.26
CA ALA A 154 1.37 -23.09 -16.35
C ALA A 154 0.37 -21.94 -16.11
N PHE A 155 0.84 -20.81 -15.57
CA PHE A 155 -0.01 -19.67 -15.17
C PHE A 155 0.05 -18.51 -16.16
N ARG A 156 0.53 -18.73 -17.39
CA ARG A 156 0.51 -17.68 -18.44
C ARG A 156 -0.90 -17.10 -18.61
N GLY A 157 -0.99 -15.78 -18.70
CA GLY A 157 -2.25 -15.05 -18.79
C GLY A 157 -2.94 -14.77 -17.46
N PHE A 158 -2.47 -15.33 -16.34
CA PHE A 158 -2.95 -14.99 -15.01
C PHE A 158 -2.14 -13.84 -14.37
N ARG A 159 -2.79 -13.09 -13.48
CA ARG A 159 -2.12 -12.10 -12.64
C ARG A 159 -1.41 -12.80 -11.48
N VAL A 160 -0.16 -12.41 -11.24
CA VAL A 160 0.61 -12.83 -10.08
C VAL A 160 0.59 -11.71 -9.06
N TYR A 161 0.28 -12.05 -7.81
CA TYR A 161 0.36 -11.13 -6.68
C TYR A 161 1.59 -11.47 -5.86
N THR A 162 2.49 -10.50 -5.74
CA THR A 162 3.69 -10.63 -4.91
C THR A 162 3.43 -9.93 -3.59
N PHE A 163 3.96 -10.47 -2.50
CA PHE A 163 3.88 -9.87 -1.17
C PHE A 163 5.27 -9.89 -0.54
N VAL A 164 5.62 -8.80 0.14
CA VAL A 164 6.77 -8.80 1.05
C VAL A 164 6.35 -9.53 2.33
N ASP A 165 7.27 -10.26 2.94
CA ASP A 165 7.08 -10.92 4.25
C ASP A 165 5.94 -11.95 4.34
N HIS A 166 5.88 -12.86 3.36
CA HIS A 166 5.06 -14.07 3.52
C HIS A 166 5.76 -15.02 4.51
N VAL A 167 5.19 -15.15 5.72
CA VAL A 167 5.58 -16.17 6.70
C VAL A 167 4.51 -17.25 6.72
#